data_AF-K0TH90-F1
#
_entry.id   AF-K0TH90-F1
#
_cell.length_a   1.000
_cell.length_b   1.000
_cell.length_c   1.000
_cell.angle_alpha   90.00
_cell.angle_beta   90.00
_cell.angle_gamma   90.00
#
_symmetry.space_group_name_H-M   'P 1'
#
loop_
_entity.id
_entity.type
_entity.pdbx_description
1 polymer ?
#
loop_
_entity_poly.entity_id
_entity_poly.type
_entity_poly.pdbx_seq_one_letter_code
_entity_poly.pdbx_strand_id
1 'polypeptide(L)' 'MSCVPVADDGGEACANCGKQGSDTVKLKNCTACRLVKYCGVDCQRAHRNQHKKACKRRVAELKDEQLYSQGHERPE' A
#
# COMPACT_ATOMS: atom_id res chain seq x y z
N MET A 1 23.41 20.86 -11.71
CA MET A 1 21.99 20.57 -12.02
C MET A 1 21.30 20.14 -10.74
N SER A 2 20.53 21.04 -10.13
CA SER A 2 19.81 20.77 -8.88
C SER A 2 18.47 20.15 -9.22
N CYS A 3 18.34 18.84 -9.04
CA CYS A 3 17.05 18.16 -9.14
C CYS A 3 16.20 18.54 -7.92
N VAL A 4 15.09 19.23 -8.17
CA VAL A 4 14.09 19.59 -7.16
C VAL A 4 13.35 18.30 -6.77
N PRO A 5 13.15 18.00 -5.48
CA PRO A 5 12.31 16.87 -5.11
C PRO A 5 10.88 17.18 -5.52
N VAL A 6 10.35 16.40 -6.47
CA VAL A 6 8.91 16.36 -6.75
C VAL A 6 8.28 15.85 -5.47
N ALA A 7 7.70 16.76 -4.68
CA ALA A 7 6.76 16.40 -3.65
C ALA A 7 5.68 15.58 -4.36
N ASP A 8 5.65 14.29 -4.06
CA ASP A 8 4.56 13.38 -4.39
C ASP A 8 3.34 13.87 -3.59
N ASP A 9 2.76 15.00 -4.02
CA ASP A 9 1.39 15.41 -3.77
C ASP A 9 0.47 14.53 -4.63
N GLY A 10 0.72 13.22 -4.61
CA GLY A 10 -0.03 12.22 -5.32
C GLY A 10 -1.27 11.92 -4.50
N GLY A 11 -2.20 12.87 -4.44
CA GLY A 11 -3.47 12.82 -3.72
C GLY A 11 -4.00 11.39 -3.68
N GLU A 12 -3.71 10.73 -2.56
CA GLU A 12 -3.77 9.29 -2.53
C GLU A 12 -5.23 8.92 -2.73
N ALA A 13 -5.54 8.00 -3.64
CA ALA A 13 -6.92 7.71 -4.02
C ALA A 13 -7.35 6.35 -3.46
N CYS A 14 -8.64 6.24 -3.15
CA CYS A 14 -9.23 4.98 -2.74
C CYS A 14 -9.13 3.97 -3.89
N ALA A 15 -8.47 2.84 -3.66
CA ALA A 15 -8.26 1.82 -4.69
C ALA A 15 -9.55 1.15 -5.19
N ASN A 16 -10.67 1.32 -4.48
CA ASN A 16 -11.97 0.80 -4.90
C ASN A 16 -12.80 1.82 -5.70
N CYS A 17 -12.98 3.02 -5.15
CA CYS A 17 -13.91 4.01 -5.68
C CYS A 17 -13.22 5.25 -6.30
N GLY A 18 -11.89 5.30 -6.30
CA GLY A 18 -11.12 6.40 -6.87
C GLY A 18 -11.19 7.71 -6.08
N LYS A 19 -11.92 7.76 -4.96
CA LYS A 19 -12.06 8.98 -4.14
C LYS A 19 -10.69 9.43 -3.62
N GLN A 20 -10.29 10.64 -3.97
CA GLN A 20 -9.07 11.26 -3.49
C GLN A 20 -9.15 11.50 -1.98
N GLY A 21 -8.01 11.28 -1.32
CA GLY A 21 -7.80 11.69 0.06
C GLY A 21 -7.80 13.21 0.13
N SER A 22 -8.57 13.73 1.06
CA SER A 22 -8.66 15.15 1.39
C SER A 22 -8.63 15.27 2.91
N ASP A 23 -8.54 16.49 3.43
CA ASP A 23 -8.64 16.73 4.88
C ASP A 23 -9.90 16.09 5.50
N THR A 24 -10.99 16.10 4.72
CA THR A 24 -12.28 15.48 5.07
C THR A 24 -12.32 13.97 4.85
N VAL A 25 -11.56 13.42 3.90
CA VAL A 25 -11.58 12.00 3.52
C VAL A 25 -10.23 11.37 3.85
N LYS A 26 -10.12 10.85 5.07
CA LYS A 26 -8.91 10.15 5.52
C LYS A 26 -8.86 8.75 4.92
N LEU A 27 -7.95 8.54 3.97
CA LEU A 27 -7.68 7.21 3.45
C LEU A 27 -6.85 6.40 4.43
N LYS A 28 -7.19 5.12 4.56
CA LYS A 28 -6.50 4.15 5.41
C LYS A 28 -5.82 3.11 4.55
N ASN A 29 -4.55 2.85 4.85
CA ASN A 29 -3.78 1.81 4.19
C ASN A 29 -4.37 0.42 4.49
N CYS A 30 -4.24 -0.50 3.54
CA CYS A 30 -4.47 -1.90 3.79
C CYS A 30 -3.52 -2.39 4.89
N THR A 31 -4.08 -2.90 5.99
CA THR A 31 -3.29 -3.32 7.17
C THR A 31 -2.30 -4.43 6.88
N ALA A 32 -2.58 -5.26 5.88
CA ALA A 32 -1.75 -6.39 5.49
C ALA A 32 -0.58 -5.97 4.60
N CYS A 33 -0.86 -5.39 3.43
CA CYS A 33 0.18 -5.11 2.42
C CYS A 33 0.69 -3.67 2.43
N ARG A 34 -0.04 -2.73 3.05
CA ARG A 34 0.22 -1.28 3.07
C ARG A 34 0.39 -0.60 1.70
N LEU A 35 0.13 -1.29 0.59
CA LEU A 35 0.30 -0.77 -0.77
C LEU A 35 -0.85 0.09 -1.28
N VAL A 36 -2.07 -0.23 -0.88
CA VAL A 36 -3.28 0.42 -1.37
C VAL A 36 -4.03 1.05 -0.21
N LYS A 37 -4.80 2.09 -0.52
CA LYS A 37 -5.58 2.82 0.47
C LYS A 37 -7.07 2.76 0.18
N TYR A 38 -7.86 2.91 1.24
CA TYR A 38 -9.32 2.90 1.17
C TYR A 38 -9.89 4.02 2.01
N CYS A 39 -10.94 4.68 1.52
CA CYS A 39 -11.65 5.70 2.29
C CYS A 39 -12.51 5.10 3.42
N GLY A 40 -12.66 3.77 3.46
CA GLY A 40 -13.47 3.09 4.45
C GLY A 40 -13.41 1.57 4.32
N VAL A 41 -13.98 0.89 5.31
CA VAL A 41 -14.00 -0.58 5.38
C VAL A 41 -14.82 -1.21 4.27
N ASP A 42 -15.87 -0.53 3.81
CA ASP A 42 -16.74 -1.01 2.72
C ASP A 42 -15.99 -1.09 1.40
N CYS A 43 -15.20 -0.05 1.09
CA CYS A 43 -14.33 -0.02 -0.09
C CYS A 43 -13.25 -1.11 -0.02
N GLN A 44 -12.68 -1.35 1.16
CA GLN A 44 -11.71 -2.42 1.35
C GLN A 44 -12.34 -3.80 1.13
N ARG A 45 -13.56 -4.03 1.64
CA ARG A 45 -14.29 -5.30 1.49
C ARG A 45 -14.69 -5.55 0.03
N ALA A 46 -15.22 -4.53 -0.65
CA ALA A 46 -15.59 -4.62 -2.06
C ALA A 46 -14.38 -4.94 -2.96
N HIS A 47 -13.24 -4.27 -2.73
CA HIS A 47 -12.03 -4.50 -3.50
C HIS A 47 -11.23 -5.75 -3.06
N ARG A 48 -11.66 -6.46 -2.01
CA ARG A 48 -10.91 -7.59 -1.41
C ARG A 48 -10.59 -8.68 -2.43
N ASN A 49 -11.54 -9.05 -3.29
CA ASN A 49 -11.35 -10.14 -4.25
C ASN A 49 -10.32 -9.78 -5.35
N GLN A 50 -10.37 -8.54 -5.84
CA GLN A 50 -9.42 -8.03 -6.83
C GLN A 50 -8.02 -7.84 -6.20
N HIS A 51 -7.99 -7.33 -4.96
CA HIS A 51 -6.75 -7.10 -4.23
C HIS A 51 -6.05 -8.38 -3.74
N LYS A 52 -6.80 -9.44 -3.44
CA LYS A 52 -6.33 -10.61 -2.67
C LYS A 52 -4.99 -11.18 -3.15
N LYS A 53 -4.83 -11.36 -4.47
CA LYS A 53 -3.61 -11.92 -5.05
C LYS A 53 -2.41 -11.00 -4.84
N ALA A 54 -2.56 -9.71 -5.17
CA ALA A 54 -1.51 -8.71 -4.97
C ALA A 54 -1.18 -8.52 -3.48
N CYS A 55 -2.21 -8.51 -2.63
CA CYS A 55 -2.06 -8.41 -1.18
C CYS A 55 -1.21 -9.55 -0.63
N LYS A 56 -1.54 -10.81 -0.98
CA LYS A 56 -0.82 -11.99 -0.51
C LYS A 56 0.64 -11.99 -0.94
N ARG A 57 0.91 -11.61 -2.20
CA ARG A 57 2.29 -11.46 -2.70
C ARG A 57 3.06 -10.46 -1.87
N ARG A 58 2.56 -9.22 -1.72
CA ARG A 58 3.27 -8.19 -0.95
C ARG A 58 3.48 -8.58 0.50
N VAL A 59 2.50 -9.21 1.14
CA VAL A 59 2.63 -9.68 2.52
C VAL A 59 3.74 -10.73 2.63
N ALA A 60 3.88 -11.62 1.65
CA ALA A 60 4.98 -12.57 1.61
C ALA A 60 6.34 -11.86 1.48
N GLU A 61 6.46 -10.89 0.56
CA GLU A 61 7.68 -10.08 0.41
C GLU A 61 8.03 -9.32 1.70
N LEU A 62 7.05 -8.68 2.34
CA LEU A 62 7.27 -7.95 3.61
C LEU A 62 7.71 -8.89 4.73
N LYS A 63 7.18 -10.13 4.75
CA LYS A 63 7.59 -11.13 5.73
C LYS A 63 9.00 -11.63 5.45
N ASP A 64 9.35 -11.86 4.19
CA ASP A 64 10.69 -12.23 3.73
C ASP A 64 11.70 -11.12 4.10
N GLU A 65 11.40 -9.88 3.74
CA GLU A 65 12.21 -8.71 4.11
C GLU A 65 12.37 -8.63 5.63
N GLN A 66 11.30 -8.80 6.42
CA GLN A 66 11.41 -8.80 7.88
C GLN A 66 12.27 -9.94 8.43
N LEU A 67 12.29 -11.11 7.78
CA LEU A 67 13.13 -12.25 8.14
C LEU A 67 14.61 -11.99 7.85
N TYR A 68 14.93 -11.26 6.77
CA TYR A 68 16.31 -11.10 6.28
C TYR A 68 16.90 -9.68 6.43
N SER A 69 16.12 -8.70 6.88
CA SER A 69 16.52 -7.27 7.00
C SER A 69 17.59 -6.98 8.07
N GLN A 70 17.98 -7.96 8.90
CA GLN A 70 19.04 -7.80 9.91
C GLN A 70 20.43 -8.24 9.44
N GLY A 71 20.67 -8.34 8.12
CA GLY A 71 22.01 -8.60 7.58
C GLY A 71 22.33 -10.08 7.34
N HIS A 72 21.31 -10.93 7.20
CA HIS A 72 21.49 -12.29 6.70
C HIS A 72 21.27 -12.31 5.19
N GLU A 73 22.34 -12.58 4.46
CA GLU A 73 22.34 -12.94 3.05
C GLU A 73 21.38 -14.12 2.80
N ARG A 74 20.47 -13.95 1.83
CA ARG A 74 19.53 -15.00 1.43
C ARG A 74 20.31 -16.05 0.64
N PRO A 75 20.47 -17.29 1.15
CA PRO A 75 21.19 -18.32 0.41
C PRO A 75 20.46 -18.62 -0.90
N GLU A 76 21.20 -18.60 -2.01
CA GLU A 76 20.75 -18.95 -3.36
C GLU A 76 20.51 -20.46 -3.54
#